data_AF-A0A1B7M1S1-F1
#
_entry.id   AF-A0A1B7M1S1-F1
#
_cell.length_a   1.000
_cell.length_b   1.000
_cell.length_c   1.000
_cell.angle_alpha   90.00
_cell.angle_beta   90.00
_cell.angle_gamma   90.00
#
_symmetry.space_group_name_H-M   'P 1'
#
loop_
_entity.id
_entity.type
_entity.pdbx_description
1 polymer ?
#
loop_
_entity_poly.entity_id
_entity_poly.type
_entity_poly.pdbx_seq_one_letter_code
_entity_poly.pdbx_strand_id
1 'polypeptide(L)'
;MALAFKSTLRGYSAFLEKPERQILRSLFSDVLTLLGGVSPVDHQLDDDKPRFRDRFRTGESVHLPQAPEAAGASSTDDAFWDLVGTLTDDVVHLNLEDPAVKRLLPDARSGDDAHHGSEQFRQLAQDDIRQEKIADLQRAYALLQSGSLMLNRAEAESFSRALNQVRLVLSSRLKIVDEQDAERVHAIGSVDQATDVESYMALLYNFVSWLQETLMQALIGDIS
;
A
#
# COMPACT_ATOMS: atom_id res chain seq x y z
N MET A 1 -3.94 -4.77 18.12
CA MET A 1 -3.58 -3.40 17.72
C MET A 1 -2.14 -3.33 17.27
N ALA A 2 -1.89 -2.53 16.24
CA ALA A 2 -0.60 -2.27 15.64
C ALA A 2 0.45 -1.86 16.67
N LEU A 3 1.67 -2.35 16.50
CA LEU A 3 2.85 -1.92 17.24
C LEU A 3 3.72 -1.03 16.35
N ALA A 4 4.08 0.13 16.88
CA ALA A 4 4.95 1.11 16.25
C ALA A 4 6.27 0.51 15.75
N PHE A 5 6.82 1.12 14.70
CA PHE A 5 8.16 0.76 14.23
C PHE A 5 9.24 1.02 15.29
N LYS A 6 10.23 0.12 15.32
CA LYS A 6 11.42 0.22 16.16
C LYS A 6 12.66 -0.12 15.34
N SER A 7 13.77 0.57 15.60
CA SER A 7 15.08 0.15 15.08
C SER A 7 15.56 -1.10 15.83
N THR A 8 16.13 -2.05 15.10
CA THR A 8 16.67 -3.32 15.62
C THR A 8 17.98 -3.65 14.90
N LEU A 9 18.73 -4.62 15.44
CA LEU A 9 19.96 -5.11 14.79
C LEU A 9 19.75 -5.70 13.38
N ARG A 10 18.50 -6.02 13.01
CA ARG A 10 18.15 -6.62 11.70
C ARG A 10 17.42 -5.64 10.77
N GLY A 11 17.35 -4.36 11.12
CA GLY A 11 16.58 -3.34 10.41
C GLY A 11 15.41 -2.83 11.25
N TYR A 12 14.32 -2.47 10.61
CA TYR A 12 13.18 -1.80 11.24
C TYR A 12 12.00 -2.76 11.40
N SER A 13 11.47 -2.87 12.61
CA SER A 13 10.42 -3.83 12.94
C SER A 13 9.12 -3.17 13.37
N ALA A 14 8.00 -3.62 12.84
CA ALA A 14 6.66 -3.35 13.34
C ALA A 14 5.83 -4.64 13.41
N PHE A 15 4.69 -4.57 14.11
CA PHE A 15 3.69 -5.64 14.09
C PHE A 15 2.34 -5.05 13.69
N LEU A 16 1.68 -5.68 12.72
CA LEU A 16 0.37 -5.27 12.22
C LEU A 16 -0.56 -6.48 12.23
N GLU A 17 -1.70 -6.35 12.89
CA GLU A 17 -2.73 -7.38 12.88
C GLU A 17 -3.37 -7.51 11.50
N LYS A 18 -4.00 -8.65 11.25
CA LYS A 18 -4.61 -8.98 9.97
C LYS A 18 -5.58 -7.89 9.47
N PRO A 19 -6.47 -7.32 10.30
CA PRO A 19 -7.35 -6.24 9.85
C PRO A 19 -6.57 -4.98 9.42
N GLU A 20 -5.51 -4.62 10.14
CA GLU A 20 -4.68 -3.45 9.84
C GLU A 20 -3.91 -3.63 8.53
N ARG A 21 -3.42 -4.85 8.28
CA ARG A 21 -2.78 -5.22 7.01
C ARG A 21 -3.75 -5.24 5.85
N GLN A 22 -5.00 -5.69 6.06
CA GLN A 22 -6.06 -5.62 5.04
C GLN A 22 -6.36 -4.18 4.67
N ILE A 23 -6.50 -3.30 5.67
CA ILE A 23 -6.72 -1.87 5.47
C ILE A 23 -5.59 -1.26 4.64
N LEU A 24 -4.33 -1.48 5.01
CA LEU A 24 -3.19 -0.94 4.26
C LEU A 24 -3.08 -1.49 2.84
N ARG A 25 -3.34 -2.80 2.63
CA ARG A 25 -3.36 -3.41 1.30
C ARG A 25 -4.47 -2.82 0.43
N SER A 26 -5.66 -2.60 0.98
CA SER A 26 -6.76 -1.92 0.28
C SER A 26 -6.34 -0.51 -0.12
N LEU A 27 -5.77 0.26 0.81
CA LEU A 27 -5.31 1.62 0.53
C LEU A 27 -4.22 1.66 -0.55
N PHE A 28 -3.23 0.76 -0.51
CA PHE A 28 -2.22 0.67 -1.56
C PHE A 28 -2.82 0.26 -2.91
N SER A 29 -3.78 -0.67 -2.91
CA SER A 29 -4.53 -1.07 -4.11
C SER A 29 -5.32 0.09 -4.72
N ASP A 30 -5.98 0.90 -3.88
CA ASP A 30 -6.76 2.05 -4.33
C ASP A 30 -5.85 3.10 -4.97
N VAL A 31 -4.68 3.38 -4.38
CA VAL A 31 -3.71 4.32 -4.96
C VAL A 31 -3.06 3.75 -6.22
N LEU A 32 -2.79 2.44 -6.29
CA LEU A 32 -2.32 1.77 -7.51
C LEU A 32 -3.32 1.95 -8.65
N THR A 33 -4.59 1.66 -8.38
CA THR A 33 -5.69 1.82 -9.34
C THR A 33 -5.82 3.28 -9.78
N LEU A 34 -5.71 4.22 -8.84
CA LEU A 34 -5.74 5.65 -9.13
C LEU A 34 -4.61 6.09 -10.08
N LEU A 35 -3.44 5.45 -10.00
CA LEU A 35 -2.29 5.69 -10.88
C LEU A 35 -2.33 4.88 -12.20
N GLY A 36 -3.41 4.13 -12.45
CA GLY A 36 -3.50 3.23 -13.62
C GLY A 36 -2.58 2.01 -13.52
N GLY A 37 -2.10 1.69 -12.32
CA GLY A 37 -1.34 0.47 -12.03
C GLY A 37 -2.26 -0.73 -11.81
N VAL A 38 -1.73 -1.93 -12.06
CA VAL A 38 -2.45 -3.18 -11.76
C VAL A 38 -2.30 -3.50 -10.29
N SER A 39 -3.43 -3.63 -9.59
CA SER A 39 -3.45 -4.09 -8.20
C SER A 39 -3.04 -5.57 -8.14
N PRO A 40 -2.15 -5.97 -7.20
CA PRO A 40 -1.79 -7.37 -7.04
C PRO A 40 -3.00 -8.23 -6.68
N VAL A 41 -2.97 -9.49 -7.09
CA VAL A 41 -4.02 -10.46 -6.73
C VAL A 41 -4.05 -10.63 -5.21
N ASP A 42 -5.24 -10.50 -4.63
CA ASP A 42 -5.42 -10.58 -3.19
C ASP A 42 -5.21 -12.02 -2.70
N HIS A 43 -4.01 -12.31 -2.20
CA HIS A 43 -3.72 -13.55 -1.49
C HIS A 43 -4.17 -13.47 -0.03
N GLN A 44 -4.68 -14.60 0.49
CA GLN A 44 -5.05 -14.72 1.90
C GLN A 44 -3.85 -14.40 2.80
N LEU A 45 -4.05 -13.46 3.73
CA LEU A 45 -3.05 -13.08 4.70
C LEU A 45 -2.80 -14.18 5.72
N ASP A 46 -1.54 -14.32 6.13
CA ASP A 46 -1.15 -15.16 7.27
C ASP A 46 -1.92 -14.73 8.53
N ASP A 47 -2.20 -15.67 9.42
CA ASP A 47 -2.78 -15.35 10.72
C ASP A 47 -1.75 -14.68 11.64
N ASP A 48 -2.23 -13.90 12.60
CA ASP A 48 -1.40 -13.01 13.44
C ASP A 48 -0.51 -13.74 14.45
N LYS A 49 -0.63 -15.07 14.55
CA LYS A 49 0.19 -15.86 15.49
C LYS A 49 1.62 -15.97 14.96
N PRO A 50 2.64 -15.65 15.78
CA PRO A 50 4.02 -15.88 15.37
C PRO A 50 4.24 -17.39 15.17
N ARG A 51 4.86 -17.77 14.04
CA ARG A 51 5.18 -19.17 13.69
C ARG A 51 6.07 -19.91 14.70
N PHE A 52 6.53 -19.23 15.75
CA PHE A 52 7.35 -19.82 16.81
C PHE A 52 6.65 -21.00 17.52
N ARG A 53 5.31 -21.05 17.55
CA ARG A 53 4.55 -22.11 18.23
C ARG A 53 4.40 -23.43 17.46
N ASP A 54 4.74 -23.48 16.18
CA ASP A 54 4.56 -24.72 15.38
C ASP A 54 5.79 -25.65 15.39
N ARG A 55 6.92 -25.22 15.98
CA ARG A 55 8.14 -26.05 16.05
C ARG A 55 8.10 -27.11 17.16
N PHE A 56 7.14 -27.04 18.09
CA PHE A 56 7.06 -27.93 19.26
C PHE A 56 5.84 -28.85 19.28
N ARG A 57 5.12 -29.00 18.16
CA ARG A 57 4.13 -30.08 17.99
C ARG A 57 4.72 -31.20 17.12
N THR A 58 5.53 -32.05 17.74
CA THR A 58 5.83 -33.39 17.20
C THR A 58 4.88 -34.40 17.83
N GLY A 59 4.15 -35.15 17.01
CA GLY A 59 3.42 -36.37 17.42
C GLY A 59 2.30 -36.81 16.47
N GLU A 60 2.61 -37.74 15.55
CA GLU A 60 1.73 -38.63 14.76
C GLU A 60 0.76 -38.02 13.72
N SER A 61 0.59 -38.53 12.50
CA SER A 61 1.09 -39.73 11.80
C SER A 61 1.12 -39.45 10.29
N VAL A 62 2.12 -40.01 9.60
CA VAL A 62 2.29 -39.89 8.14
C VAL A 62 1.25 -40.78 7.45
N HIS A 63 0.37 -40.19 6.66
CA HIS A 63 -0.40 -40.89 5.64
C HIS A 63 -0.32 -40.09 4.34
N LEU A 64 0.40 -40.62 3.35
CA LEU A 64 0.40 -40.08 1.99
C LEU A 64 -0.91 -40.49 1.29
N PRO A 65 -1.70 -39.54 0.77
CA PRO A 65 -2.74 -39.87 -0.20
C PRO A 65 -2.09 -40.12 -1.58
N GLN A 66 -2.53 -41.17 -2.26
CA GLN A 66 -2.17 -41.46 -3.65
C GLN A 66 -2.73 -40.39 -4.60
N ALA A 67 -1.99 -40.11 -5.67
CA ALA A 67 -2.38 -39.19 -6.73
C ALA A 67 -3.57 -39.74 -7.55
N PRO A 68 -4.61 -38.95 -7.83
CA PRO A 68 -5.52 -39.24 -8.91
C PRO A 68 -4.96 -38.70 -10.23
N GLU A 69 -5.15 -39.50 -11.28
CA GLU A 69 -4.79 -39.25 -12.67
C GLU A 69 -5.48 -38.01 -13.26
N ALA A 70 -4.81 -37.44 -14.26
CA ALA A 70 -5.27 -36.31 -15.05
C ALA A 70 -6.54 -36.64 -15.85
N ALA A 71 -7.58 -35.79 -15.73
CA ALA A 71 -8.58 -35.59 -16.77
C ALA A 71 -9.38 -34.29 -16.53
N GLY A 72 -9.38 -33.41 -17.54
CA GLY A 72 -10.37 -32.35 -17.71
C GLY A 72 -9.90 -30.95 -17.34
N ALA A 73 -9.16 -30.29 -18.24
CA ALA A 73 -9.16 -28.83 -18.29
C ALA A 73 -10.61 -28.38 -18.43
N SER A 74 -11.12 -27.66 -17.42
CA SER A 74 -12.49 -27.20 -17.39
C SER A 74 -12.67 -26.15 -18.49
N SER A 75 -13.72 -26.27 -19.30
CA SER A 75 -14.12 -25.24 -20.27
C SER A 75 -14.48 -23.89 -19.62
N THR A 76 -14.48 -23.84 -18.29
CA THR A 76 -14.78 -22.68 -17.47
C THR A 76 -13.54 -21.80 -17.26
N ASP A 77 -12.33 -22.38 -17.21
CA ASP A 77 -11.09 -21.60 -17.06
C ASP A 77 -10.79 -20.81 -18.34
N ASP A 78 -10.93 -21.41 -19.52
CA ASP A 78 -10.71 -20.72 -20.80
C ASP A 78 -11.75 -19.62 -21.02
N ALA A 79 -13.03 -19.87 -20.72
CA ALA A 79 -14.08 -18.87 -20.81
C ALA A 79 -13.92 -17.74 -19.78
N PHE A 80 -13.35 -18.03 -18.61
CA PHE A 80 -13.01 -17.03 -17.61
C PHE A 80 -11.83 -16.17 -18.06
N TRP A 81 -10.76 -16.75 -18.60
CA TRP A 81 -9.63 -15.98 -19.13
C TRP A 81 -9.98 -15.19 -20.40
N ASP A 82 -10.90 -15.68 -21.23
CA ASP A 82 -11.42 -14.95 -22.39
C ASP A 82 -12.29 -13.76 -21.94
N LEU A 83 -13.15 -13.94 -20.92
CA LEU A 83 -13.93 -12.86 -20.31
C LEU A 83 -13.03 -11.82 -19.61
N VAL A 84 -12.01 -12.26 -18.87
CA VAL A 84 -10.98 -11.40 -18.26
C VAL A 84 -10.16 -10.70 -19.36
N GLY A 85 -9.85 -11.37 -20.47
CA GLY A 85 -9.21 -10.78 -21.66
C GLY A 85 -10.06 -9.70 -22.32
N THR A 86 -11.40 -9.83 -22.30
CA THR A 86 -12.32 -8.81 -22.80
C THR A 86 -12.61 -7.68 -21.81
N LEU A 87 -12.45 -7.91 -20.49
CA LEU A 87 -12.62 -6.89 -19.44
C LEU A 87 -11.34 -6.10 -19.14
N THR A 88 -10.18 -6.57 -19.59
CA THR A 88 -8.89 -5.87 -19.45
C THR A 88 -8.69 -4.76 -20.48
N ASP A 89 -9.63 -4.60 -21.43
CA ASP A 89 -9.62 -3.51 -22.41
C ASP A 89 -10.28 -2.22 -21.88
N ASP A 90 -10.88 -2.25 -20.68
CA ASP A 90 -11.14 -1.05 -19.91
C ASP A 90 -9.80 -0.56 -19.33
N VAL A 91 -9.02 0.09 -20.19
CA VAL A 91 -7.83 0.84 -19.78
C VAL A 91 -8.29 1.77 -18.67
N VAL A 92 -7.81 1.54 -17.44
CA VAL A 92 -8.07 2.45 -16.32
C VAL A 92 -7.53 3.82 -16.73
N HIS A 93 -8.44 4.69 -17.17
CA HIS A 93 -8.07 6.01 -17.66
C HIS A 93 -7.63 6.85 -16.47
N LEU A 94 -6.31 7.03 -16.36
CA LEU A 94 -5.71 7.97 -15.42
C LEU A 94 -6.33 9.35 -15.60
N ASN A 95 -7.13 9.79 -14.63
CA ASN A 95 -7.70 11.13 -14.65
C ASN A 95 -6.68 12.13 -14.09
N LEU A 96 -5.90 12.75 -14.98
CA LEU A 96 -4.90 13.78 -14.61
C LEU A 96 -5.53 15.03 -13.98
N GLU A 97 -6.84 15.27 -14.15
CA GLU A 97 -7.53 16.39 -13.52
C GLU A 97 -7.90 16.14 -12.05
N ASP A 98 -7.79 14.89 -11.59
CA ASP A 98 -8.05 14.53 -10.20
C ASP A 98 -7.05 15.23 -9.26
N PRO A 99 -7.52 15.99 -8.25
CA PRO A 99 -6.64 16.67 -7.29
C PRO A 99 -5.66 15.75 -6.55
N ALA A 100 -6.00 14.48 -6.34
CA ALA A 100 -5.11 13.50 -5.73
C ALA A 100 -4.03 13.05 -6.71
N VAL A 101 -4.37 12.83 -7.99
CA VAL A 101 -3.40 12.49 -9.04
C VAL A 101 -2.41 13.63 -9.24
N LYS A 102 -2.88 14.89 -9.28
CA LYS A 102 -2.00 16.07 -9.37
C LYS A 102 -1.00 16.18 -8.21
N ARG A 103 -1.43 15.82 -6.98
CA ARG A 103 -0.53 15.77 -5.82
C ARG A 103 0.46 14.61 -5.88
N LEU A 104 0.03 13.46 -6.41
CA LEU A 104 0.89 12.29 -6.58
C LEU A 104 1.91 12.49 -7.70
N LEU A 105 1.52 13.11 -8.81
CA LEU A 105 2.34 13.35 -10.00
C LEU A 105 2.52 14.86 -10.20
N PRO A 106 3.28 15.55 -9.32
CA PRO A 106 3.58 16.96 -9.53
C PRO A 106 4.40 17.13 -10.80
N ASP A 107 4.29 18.30 -11.43
CA ASP A 107 5.09 18.61 -12.61
C ASP A 107 6.57 18.38 -12.33
N ALA A 108 7.20 17.54 -13.16
CA ALA A 108 8.59 17.08 -13.01
C ALA A 108 9.63 18.23 -13.04
N ARG A 109 9.20 19.45 -13.33
CA ARG A 109 9.99 20.68 -13.22
C ARG A 109 9.23 21.69 -12.36
N SER A 110 9.65 21.82 -11.12
CA SER A 110 9.26 22.92 -10.24
C SER A 110 10.42 23.93 -10.18
N GLY A 111 10.15 25.23 -10.31
CA GLY A 111 11.16 26.30 -10.25
C GLY A 111 11.60 26.89 -11.61
N ASP A 112 12.70 27.66 -11.61
CA ASP A 112 13.17 28.48 -12.76
C ASP A 112 13.47 27.68 -14.05
N ASP A 113 13.64 26.36 -13.97
CA ASP A 113 13.92 25.48 -15.12
C ASP A 113 12.65 25.04 -15.89
N ALA A 114 11.45 25.46 -15.47
CA ALA A 114 10.18 25.08 -16.09
C ALA A 114 10.05 25.46 -17.58
N HIS A 115 10.84 26.43 -18.06
CA HIS A 115 10.71 27.00 -19.41
C HIS A 115 11.64 26.38 -20.48
N HIS A 116 12.50 25.42 -20.12
CA HIS A 116 13.60 24.98 -20.98
C HIS A 116 13.48 23.56 -21.56
N GLY A 117 12.36 22.86 -21.36
CA GLY A 117 12.16 21.48 -21.84
C GLY A 117 11.03 21.34 -22.87
N SER A 118 11.18 20.42 -23.84
CA SER A 118 10.10 20.06 -24.76
C SER A 118 8.96 19.33 -24.03
N GLU A 119 7.73 19.45 -24.53
CA GLU A 119 6.55 18.72 -24.02
C GLU A 119 6.79 17.21 -23.86
N GLN A 120 7.51 16.60 -24.80
CA GLN A 120 7.84 15.17 -24.79
C GLN A 120 8.74 14.78 -23.62
N PHE A 121 9.71 15.61 -23.26
CA PHE A 121 10.54 15.35 -22.08
C PHE A 121 9.74 15.45 -20.78
N ARG A 122 8.71 16.30 -20.73
CA ARG A 122 7.84 16.41 -19.54
C ARG A 122 6.99 15.16 -19.37
N GLN A 123 6.42 14.65 -20.46
CA GLN A 123 5.64 13.42 -20.47
C GLN A 123 6.47 12.21 -20.02
N LEU A 124 7.67 12.03 -20.57
CA LEU A 124 8.56 10.93 -20.19
C LEU A 124 8.95 10.98 -18.71
N ALA A 125 9.33 12.15 -18.19
CA ALA A 125 9.68 12.30 -16.77
C ALA A 125 8.47 12.02 -15.85
N GLN A 126 7.27 12.43 -16.25
CA GLN A 126 6.05 12.15 -15.50
C GLN A 126 5.71 10.65 -15.51
N ASP A 127 5.90 9.96 -16.64
CA ASP A 127 5.73 8.52 -16.74
C ASP A 127 6.73 7.76 -15.85
N ASP A 128 8.01 8.17 -15.83
CA ASP A 128 9.03 7.58 -14.97
C ASP A 128 8.66 7.74 -13.47
N ILE A 129 8.27 8.95 -13.07
CA ILE A 129 7.80 9.23 -11.69
C ILE A 129 6.59 8.37 -11.34
N ARG A 130 5.65 8.20 -12.28
CA ARG A 130 4.47 7.35 -12.08
C ARG A 130 4.87 5.88 -11.87
N GLN A 131 5.77 5.36 -12.69
CA GLN A 131 6.23 3.97 -12.57
C GLN A 131 6.97 3.71 -11.26
N GLU A 132 7.79 4.66 -10.79
CA GLU A 132 8.46 4.54 -9.49
C GLU A 132 7.45 4.48 -8.34
N LYS A 133 6.41 5.32 -8.37
CA LYS A 133 5.34 5.31 -7.36
C LYS A 133 4.57 3.99 -7.35
N ILE A 134 4.22 3.48 -8.53
CA ILE A 134 3.60 2.15 -8.68
C ILE A 134 4.49 1.07 -8.08
N ALA A 135 5.80 1.09 -8.36
CA ALA A 135 6.74 0.11 -7.83
C ALA A 135 6.90 0.19 -6.29
N ASP A 136 6.89 1.39 -5.71
CA ASP A 136 6.87 1.57 -4.25
C ASP A 136 5.60 0.96 -3.62
N LEU A 137 4.42 1.23 -4.18
CA LEU A 137 3.15 0.70 -3.69
C LEU A 137 3.07 -0.83 -3.80
N GLN A 138 3.50 -1.40 -4.93
CA GLN A 138 3.52 -2.85 -5.13
C GLN A 138 4.44 -3.56 -4.13
N ARG A 139 5.63 -3.00 -3.89
CA ARG A 139 6.56 -3.52 -2.87
C ARG A 139 5.95 -3.43 -1.46
N ALA A 140 5.38 -2.28 -1.12
CA ALA A 140 4.74 -2.07 0.18
C ALA A 140 3.57 -3.04 0.41
N TYR A 141 2.75 -3.27 -0.62
CA TYR A 141 1.67 -4.26 -0.59
C TYR A 141 2.19 -5.68 -0.31
N ALA A 142 3.24 -6.11 -1.02
CA ALA A 142 3.80 -7.46 -0.86
C ALA A 142 4.38 -7.70 0.54
N LEU A 143 4.96 -6.67 1.16
CA LEU A 143 5.54 -6.74 2.51
C LEU A 143 4.49 -7.00 3.61
N LEU A 144 3.21 -6.73 3.35
CA LEU A 144 2.11 -6.91 4.32
C LEU A 144 1.55 -8.34 4.39
N GLN A 145 2.19 -9.31 3.75
CA GLN A 145 1.71 -10.70 3.75
C GLN A 145 1.70 -11.34 5.15
N SER A 146 2.65 -10.97 6.01
CA SER A 146 2.77 -11.47 7.38
C SER A 146 2.57 -10.36 8.42
N GLY A 147 2.15 -10.72 9.63
CA GLY A 147 1.94 -9.75 10.73
C GLY A 147 3.22 -9.12 11.27
N SER A 148 4.37 -9.78 11.10
CA SER A 148 5.66 -9.27 11.53
C SER A 148 6.36 -8.60 10.35
N LEU A 149 6.40 -7.27 10.37
CA LEU A 149 7.00 -6.46 9.31
C LEU A 149 8.45 -6.16 9.66
N MET A 150 9.38 -6.91 9.06
CA MET A 150 10.83 -6.65 9.16
C MET A 150 11.31 -6.00 7.86
N LEU A 151 11.80 -4.78 7.94
CA LEU A 151 12.28 -4.02 6.79
C LEU A 151 13.77 -3.77 6.90
N ASN A 152 14.51 -4.01 5.82
CA ASN A 152 15.82 -3.39 5.67
C ASN A 152 15.67 -1.89 5.37
N ARG A 153 16.78 -1.15 5.30
CA ARG A 153 16.75 0.31 5.07
C ARG A 153 16.10 0.73 3.76
N ALA A 154 16.45 0.08 2.65
CA ALA A 154 15.86 0.41 1.35
C ALA A 154 14.36 0.11 1.32
N GLU A 155 13.94 -1.00 1.95
CA GLU A 155 12.53 -1.34 2.12
C GLU A 155 11.80 -0.33 3.01
N ALA A 156 12.39 0.10 4.12
CA ALA A 156 11.82 1.11 5.00
C ALA A 156 11.65 2.47 4.30
N GLU A 157 12.62 2.90 3.52
CA GLU A 157 12.54 4.12 2.71
C GLU A 157 11.43 4.01 1.64
N SER A 158 11.35 2.89 0.92
CA SER A 158 10.29 2.62 -0.06
C SER A 158 8.91 2.53 0.57
N PHE A 159 8.79 1.85 1.71
CA PHE A 159 7.54 1.73 2.46
C PHE A 159 7.07 3.09 2.99
N SER A 160 8.00 3.92 3.49
CA SER A 160 7.70 5.30 3.92
C SER A 160 7.17 6.14 2.75
N ARG A 161 7.76 6.02 1.55
CA ARG A 161 7.23 6.69 0.35
C ARG A 161 5.83 6.19 -0.02
N ALA A 162 5.55 4.89 0.07
CA ALA A 162 4.22 4.34 -0.19
C ALA A 162 3.17 4.85 0.81
N LEU A 163 3.48 4.87 2.12
CA LEU A 163 2.59 5.46 3.14
C LEU A 163 2.33 6.94 2.86
N ASN A 164 3.37 7.68 2.46
CA ASN A 164 3.23 9.09 2.09
C ASN A 164 2.29 9.28 0.89
N GLN A 165 2.37 8.42 -0.13
CA GLN A 165 1.45 8.47 -1.28
C GLN A 165 0.00 8.28 -0.84
N VAL A 166 -0.29 7.33 0.05
CA VAL A 166 -1.63 7.16 0.64
C VAL A 166 -2.08 8.41 1.40
N ARG A 167 -1.21 9.01 2.22
CA ARG A 167 -1.55 10.24 2.96
C ARG A 167 -1.87 11.40 2.03
N LEU A 168 -1.16 11.55 0.92
CA LEU A 168 -1.44 12.60 -0.08
C LEU A 168 -2.81 12.41 -0.73
N VAL A 169 -3.22 11.17 -1.00
CA VAL A 169 -4.56 10.88 -1.55
C VAL A 169 -5.64 11.16 -0.50
N LEU A 170 -5.46 10.65 0.72
CA LEU A 170 -6.42 10.86 1.80
C LEU A 170 -6.57 12.34 2.14
N SER A 171 -5.48 13.09 2.28
CA SER A 171 -5.52 14.53 2.54
C SER A 171 -6.22 15.30 1.41
N SER A 172 -6.01 14.89 0.16
CA SER A 172 -6.72 15.48 -0.99
C SER A 172 -8.23 15.27 -0.92
N ARG A 173 -8.67 14.08 -0.52
CA ARG A 173 -10.09 13.72 -0.46
C ARG A 173 -10.79 14.35 0.75
N LEU A 174 -10.08 14.42 1.88
CA LEU A 174 -10.47 15.13 3.10
C LEU A 174 -10.36 16.66 2.97
N LYS A 175 -9.87 17.17 1.82
CA LYS A 175 -9.68 18.59 1.55
C LYS A 175 -8.82 19.31 2.60
N ILE A 176 -7.79 18.63 3.10
CA ILE A 176 -6.82 19.23 4.02
C ILE A 176 -5.92 20.16 3.20
N VAL A 177 -6.02 21.46 3.46
CA VAL A 177 -5.19 22.50 2.81
C VAL A 177 -4.33 23.27 3.81
N ASP A 178 -4.73 23.34 5.07
CA ASP A 178 -3.98 23.99 6.15
C ASP A 178 -3.94 23.18 7.46
N GLU A 179 -3.32 23.77 8.48
CA GLU A 179 -3.19 23.15 9.80
C GLU A 179 -4.54 22.99 10.51
N GLN A 180 -5.48 23.93 10.33
CA GLN A 180 -6.80 23.85 10.98
C GLN A 180 -7.62 22.69 10.42
N ASP A 181 -7.49 22.41 9.12
CA ASP A 181 -8.07 21.22 8.51
C ASP A 181 -7.49 19.93 9.10
N ALA A 182 -6.17 19.88 9.27
CA ALA A 182 -5.48 18.73 9.82
C ALA A 182 -5.91 18.48 11.27
N GLU A 183 -5.99 19.53 12.11
CA GLU A 183 -6.45 19.44 13.49
C GLU A 183 -7.89 18.87 13.59
N ARG A 184 -8.80 19.32 12.71
CA ARG A 184 -10.18 18.79 12.66
C ARG A 184 -10.22 17.30 12.35
N VAL A 185 -9.40 16.86 11.39
CA VAL A 185 -9.29 15.45 11.01
C VAL A 185 -8.65 14.63 12.15
N HIS A 186 -7.65 15.19 12.83
CA HIS A 186 -7.00 14.57 13.99
C HIS A 186 -7.91 14.42 15.21
N ALA A 187 -8.95 15.26 15.34
CA ALA A 187 -9.93 15.13 16.42
C ALA A 187 -10.76 13.83 16.32
N ILE A 188 -10.84 13.21 15.13
CA ILE A 188 -11.54 11.95 14.90
C ILE A 188 -10.58 10.79 15.20
N GLY A 189 -10.64 10.30 16.44
CA GLY A 189 -9.64 9.36 16.97
C GLY A 189 -10.11 7.93 17.18
N SER A 190 -11.41 7.65 17.07
CA SER A 190 -11.95 6.30 17.33
C SER A 190 -13.00 5.86 16.31
N VAL A 191 -13.10 4.54 16.13
CA VAL A 191 -14.09 3.90 15.25
C VAL A 191 -15.51 4.29 15.63
N ASP A 192 -15.81 4.44 16.92
CA ASP A 192 -17.15 4.83 17.40
C ASP A 192 -17.58 6.24 16.94
N GLN A 193 -16.63 7.09 16.57
CA GLN A 193 -16.90 8.44 16.07
C GLN A 193 -17.10 8.46 14.54
N ALA A 194 -16.69 7.41 13.83
CA ALA A 194 -16.80 7.33 12.39
C ALA A 194 -18.19 6.84 11.96
N THR A 195 -19.04 7.78 11.58
CA THR A 195 -20.43 7.51 11.20
C THR A 195 -20.69 7.72 9.70
N ASP A 196 -19.72 8.28 8.98
CA ASP A 196 -19.79 8.57 7.55
C ASP A 196 -18.44 8.31 6.85
N VAL A 197 -18.43 8.34 5.52
CA VAL A 197 -17.23 8.07 4.71
C VAL A 197 -16.07 9.00 5.06
N GLU A 198 -16.34 10.29 5.31
CA GLU A 198 -15.32 11.29 5.60
C GLU A 198 -14.62 11.01 6.94
N SER A 199 -15.39 10.70 7.98
CA SER A 199 -14.86 10.32 9.30
C SER A 199 -14.12 8.98 9.29
N TYR A 200 -14.53 8.00 8.46
CA TYR A 200 -13.72 6.80 8.22
C TYR A 200 -12.38 7.13 7.54
N MET A 201 -12.39 7.98 6.51
CA MET A 201 -11.15 8.42 5.85
C MET A 201 -10.22 9.18 6.80
N ALA A 202 -10.77 9.95 7.75
CA ALA A 202 -10.01 10.61 8.80
C ALA A 202 -9.29 9.60 9.70
N LEU A 203 -9.96 8.52 10.12
CA LEU A 203 -9.32 7.45 10.89
C LEU A 203 -8.19 6.78 10.12
N LEU A 204 -8.39 6.50 8.83
CA LEU A 204 -7.36 5.94 7.96
C LEU A 204 -6.17 6.90 7.82
N TYR A 205 -6.43 8.19 7.64
CA TYR A 205 -5.39 9.22 7.57
C TYR A 205 -4.58 9.28 8.86
N ASN A 206 -5.24 9.26 10.02
CA ASN A 206 -4.60 9.27 11.33
C ASN A 206 -3.75 8.03 11.56
N PHE A 207 -4.28 6.84 11.22
CA PHE A 207 -3.55 5.57 11.34
C PHE A 207 -2.29 5.54 10.45
N VAL A 208 -2.41 5.90 9.17
CA VAL A 208 -1.27 5.92 8.23
C VAL A 208 -0.24 6.98 8.64
N SER A 209 -0.69 8.14 9.13
CA SER A 209 0.19 9.20 9.61
C SER A 209 1.00 8.76 10.83
N TRP A 210 0.35 8.16 11.82
CA TRP A 210 1.03 7.57 12.98
C TRP A 210 2.04 6.50 12.56
N LEU A 211 1.64 5.60 11.65
CA LEU A 211 2.52 4.53 11.19
C LEU A 211 3.77 5.09 10.49
N GLN A 212 3.60 6.06 9.60
CA GLN A 212 4.72 6.73 8.92
C GLN A 212 5.61 7.49 9.91
N GLU A 213 5.03 8.20 10.87
CA GLU A 213 5.79 8.91 11.91
C GLU A 213 6.69 7.95 12.68
N THR A 214 6.15 6.82 13.14
CA THR A 214 6.94 5.83 13.90
C THR A 214 8.08 5.24 13.05
N LEU A 215 7.86 5.02 11.75
CA LEU A 215 8.89 4.57 10.82
C LEU A 215 9.98 5.62 10.61
N MET A 216 9.58 6.88 10.42
CA MET A 216 10.51 8.00 10.26
C MET A 216 11.35 8.22 11.52
N GLN A 217 10.75 8.13 12.71
CA GLN A 217 11.47 8.18 13.98
C GLN A 217 12.49 7.04 14.09
N ALA A 218 12.12 5.82 13.70
CA ALA A 218 13.03 4.68 13.69
C ALA A 218 14.21 4.86 12.70
N LEU A 219 13.95 5.42 11.52
CA LEU A 219 14.97 5.75 10.51
C LEU A 219 15.94 6.84 10.99
N ILE A 220 15.42 7.90 11.64
CA ILE A 220 16.24 9.00 12.17
C ILE A 220 17.08 8.53 13.36
N GLY A 221 16.49 7.75 14.26
CA GLY A 221 17.19 7.22 15.45
C GLY A 221 18.35 6.29 15.12
N ASP A 222 18.41 5.74 13.90
CA ASP A 222 19.51 4.92 13.39
C ASP A 222 20.70 5.74 12.84
N ILE A 223 20.50 7.04 12.61
CA ILE A 223 21.54 7.96 12.12
C ILE A 223 22.33 8.59 13.28
N SER A 224 21.80 8.53 14.51
CA SER A 224 22.39 9.11 15.74
C SER A 224 23.24 8.10 16.50
#